data_AF-A0ABD5FM30-F1
#
_entry.id   AF-A0ABD5FM30-F1
#
_cell.length_a   1.000
_cell.length_b   1.000
_cell.length_c   1.000
_cell.angle_alpha   90.00
_cell.angle_beta   90.00
_cell.angle_gamma   90.00
#
_symmetry.space_group_name_H-M   'P 1'
#
loop_
_entity.id
_entity.type
_entity.pdbx_description
1 polymer ?
#
loop_
_entity_poly.entity_id
_entity_poly.type
_entity_poly.pdbx_seq_one_letter_code
_entity_poly.pdbx_strand_id
1 'polypeptide(L)'
;MNKECLSKQELMKQLGQFTPAEKKEIREYLQRKNPLLFRKFERMKHDLYRLESRRVQCEIENNEKELDLLNDKILLKKEDFLELLLAIRKKRG
;
A
#
# COMPACT_ATOMS: atom_id res chain seq x y z
N MET A 1 -17.00 0.94 -14.18
CA MET A 1 -16.10 -0.21 -14.31
C MET A 1 -15.92 -0.80 -12.93
N ASN A 2 -16.50 -1.97 -12.67
CA ASN A 2 -16.20 -2.70 -11.43
C ASN A 2 -14.74 -3.15 -11.52
N LYS A 3 -13.86 -2.55 -10.72
CA LYS A 3 -12.50 -3.07 -10.54
C LYS A 3 -12.65 -4.46 -9.94
N GLU A 4 -12.13 -5.49 -10.61
CA GLU A 4 -11.88 -6.76 -9.93
C GLU A 4 -10.80 -6.50 -8.87
N CYS A 5 -11.17 -6.56 -7.59
CA CYS A 5 -10.19 -6.54 -6.50
C CYS A 5 -9.26 -7.75 -6.64
N LEU A 6 -7.97 -7.52 -6.46
CA LEU A 6 -6.99 -8.59 -6.39
C LEU A 6 -7.25 -9.42 -5.14
N SER A 7 -7.11 -10.74 -5.24
CA SER A 7 -7.09 -11.57 -4.05
C SER A 7 -5.91 -11.15 -3.15
N LYS A 8 -6.04 -11.31 -1.83
CA LYS A 8 -4.97 -11.01 -0.86
C LYS A 8 -3.62 -11.64 -1.26
N GLN A 9 -3.64 -12.88 -1.76
CA GLN A 9 -2.45 -13.60 -2.19
C GLN A 9 -1.81 -12.96 -3.42
N GLU A 10 -2.61 -12.62 -4.43
CA GLU A 10 -2.12 -11.99 -5.66
C GLU A 10 -1.58 -10.58 -5.37
N LEU A 11 -2.26 -9.82 -4.51
CA LEU A 11 -1.79 -8.50 -4.08
C LEU A 11 -0.43 -8.57 -3.38
N MET A 12 -0.25 -9.51 -2.46
CA MET A 12 1.02 -9.71 -1.78
C MET A 12 2.13 -10.15 -2.73
N LYS A 13 1.81 -11.02 -3.70
CA LYS A 13 2.75 -11.45 -4.74
C LYS A 13 3.21 -10.26 -5.59
N GLN A 14 2.29 -9.42 -6.05
CA GLN A 14 2.62 -8.25 -6.87
C GLN A 14 3.40 -7.18 -6.09
N LEU A 15 3.02 -6.90 -4.83
CA LEU A 15 3.81 -6.03 -3.96
C LEU A 15 5.20 -6.60 -3.66
N GLY A 16 5.32 -7.93 -3.63
CA GLY A 16 6.58 -8.66 -3.45
C GLY A 16 7.54 -8.54 -4.64
N GLN A 17 7.05 -8.25 -5.84
CA GLN A 17 7.89 -8.03 -7.03
C GLN A 17 8.74 -6.75 -6.92
N PHE A 18 8.37 -5.81 -6.05
CA PHE A 18 9.15 -4.60 -5.81
C PHE A 18 10.26 -4.86 -4.80
N THR A 19 11.49 -4.94 -5.29
CA THR A 19 12.67 -5.13 -4.44
C THR A 19 12.92 -3.92 -3.52
N PRO A 20 13.64 -4.07 -2.40
CA PRO A 20 14.02 -2.94 -1.56
C PRO A 20 14.79 -1.85 -2.32
N ALA A 21 15.66 -2.25 -3.25
CA ALA A 21 16.42 -1.33 -4.10
C ALA A 21 15.48 -0.52 -5.01
N GLU A 22 14.55 -1.19 -5.70
CA GLU A 22 13.59 -0.51 -6.57
C GLU A 22 12.68 0.43 -5.78
N LYS A 23 12.23 0.03 -4.58
CA LYS A 23 11.45 0.90 -3.68
C LYS A 23 12.22 2.17 -3.31
N LYS A 24 13.52 2.06 -3.02
CA LYS A 24 14.40 3.21 -2.75
C LYS A 24 14.49 4.13 -3.97
N GLU A 25 14.70 3.58 -5.15
CA GLU A 25 14.78 4.35 -6.40
C GLU A 25 13.45 5.06 -6.74
N ILE A 26 12.31 4.39 -6.56
CA ILE A 26 10.97 5.00 -6.73
C ILE A 26 10.84 6.21 -5.81
N ARG A 27 11.22 6.04 -4.54
CA ARG A 27 11.16 7.10 -3.53
C ARG A 27 12.03 8.30 -3.92
N GLU A 28 13.28 8.06 -4.29
CA GLU A 28 14.21 9.12 -4.71
C GLU A 28 13.75 9.83 -5.98
N TYR A 29 13.26 9.07 -6.97
CA TYR A 29 12.68 9.62 -8.19
C TYR A 29 11.50 10.55 -7.88
N LEU A 30 10.56 10.11 -7.05
CA LEU A 30 9.42 10.92 -6.63
C LEU A 30 9.88 12.20 -5.92
N GLN A 31 10.83 12.07 -4.99
CA GLN A 31 11.34 13.21 -4.22
C GLN A 31 11.95 14.28 -5.14
N ARG A 32 12.66 13.88 -6.20
CA ARG A 32 13.30 14.80 -7.15
C ARG A 32 12.33 15.35 -8.21
N LYS A 33 11.43 14.51 -8.74
CA LYS A 33 10.64 14.83 -9.94
C LYS A 33 9.21 15.27 -9.66
N ASN A 34 8.61 14.81 -8.56
CA ASN A 34 7.23 15.15 -8.22
C ASN A 34 7.01 15.19 -6.69
N PRO A 35 7.32 16.31 -6.03
CA PRO A 35 7.20 16.45 -4.58
C PRO A 35 5.77 16.25 -4.04
N LEU A 36 4.74 16.59 -4.82
CA LEU A 36 3.35 16.38 -4.42
C LEU A 36 3.00 14.88 -4.41
N LEU A 37 3.43 14.16 -5.44
CA LEU A 37 3.25 12.71 -5.51
C LEU A 37 4.09 11.99 -4.46
N PHE A 38 5.31 12.47 -4.17
CA PHE A 38 6.13 11.99 -3.06
C PHE A 38 5.40 12.11 -1.71
N ARG A 39 4.79 13.28 -1.43
CA ARG A 39 4.00 13.46 -0.20
C ARG A 39 2.79 12.51 -0.15
N LYS A 40 2.10 12.30 -1.28
CA LYS A 40 0.99 11.32 -1.37
C LYS A 40 1.49 9.90 -1.06
N PHE A 41 2.61 9.51 -1.67
CA PHE A 41 3.26 8.22 -1.46
C PHE A 41 3.61 7.98 0.02
N GLU A 42 4.28 8.93 0.67
CA GLU A 42 4.63 8.82 2.09
C GLU A 42 3.39 8.79 2.98
N ARG A 43 2.35 9.59 2.69
CA ARG A 43 1.07 9.51 3.43
C ARG A 43 0.42 8.14 3.34
N MET A 44 0.33 7.56 2.15
CA MET A 44 -0.27 6.23 1.95
C MET A 44 0.51 5.14 2.72
N LYS A 45 1.85 5.23 2.71
CA LYS A 45 2.71 4.32 3.48
C LYS A 45 2.43 4.45 4.99
N HIS A 46 2.35 5.68 5.51
CA HIS A 46 2.06 5.93 6.92
C HIS A 46 0.65 5.46 7.31
N ASP A 47 -0.35 5.70 6.46
CA ASP A 47 -1.72 5.24 6.69
C ASP A 47 -1.79 3.71 6.76
N LEU A 48 -1.09 3.01 5.86
CA LEU A 48 -0.98 1.54 5.91
C LEU A 48 -0.35 1.05 7.21
N TYR A 49 0.76 1.65 7.66
CA TYR A 49 1.36 1.28 8.94
C TYR A 49 0.41 1.50 10.12
N ARG A 50 -0.28 2.65 10.17
CA ARG A 50 -1.24 2.92 11.24
C ARG A 50 -2.39 1.92 11.24
N LEU A 51 -2.91 1.54 10.08
CA LEU A 51 -3.98 0.55 9.97
C LEU A 51 -3.51 -0.84 10.43
N GLU A 52 -2.31 -1.27 10.03
CA GLU A 52 -1.73 -2.54 10.50
C GLU A 52 -1.49 -2.53 12.01
N SER A 53 -1.00 -1.43 12.58
CA SER A 53 -0.89 -1.28 14.03
C SER A 53 -2.25 -1.39 14.72
N ARG A 54 -3.29 -0.74 14.19
CA ARG A 54 -4.65 -0.85 14.74
C ARG A 54 -5.21 -2.27 14.60
N ARG A 55 -4.95 -2.96 13.49
CA ARG A 55 -5.32 -4.36 13.27
C ARG A 55 -4.77 -5.26 14.38
N VAL A 56 -3.48 -5.11 14.68
CA VAL A 56 -2.80 -5.87 15.75
C VAL A 56 -3.40 -5.55 17.13
N GLN A 57 -3.75 -4.28 17.39
CA GLN A 57 -4.43 -3.92 18.65
C GLN A 57 -5.79 -4.60 18.77
N CYS A 58 -6.63 -4.57 17.72
CA CYS A 58 -7.93 -5.23 17.72
C CYS A 58 -7.81 -6.76 17.89
N GLU A 59 -6.76 -7.36 17.33
CA GLU A 59 -6.44 -8.77 17.50
C GLU A 59 -6.15 -9.11 18.97
N ILE A 60 -5.38 -8.26 19.67
CA ILE A 60 -5.12 -8.40 21.12
C ILE A 60 -6.39 -8.18 21.94
N GLU A 61 -7.23 -7.22 21.55
CA GLU A 61 -8.50 -6.88 22.21
C GLU A 61 -9.62 -7.91 21.95
N ASN A 62 -9.40 -8.92 21.10
CA ASN A 62 -10.43 -9.86 20.60
C ASN A 62 -11.65 -9.16 19.97
N ASN A 63 -11.44 -8.01 19.35
CA ASN A 63 -12.49 -7.24 18.68
C ASN A 63 -12.64 -7.68 17.21
N GLU A 64 -13.26 -8.84 17.01
CA GLU A 64 -13.41 -9.49 15.69
C GLU A 64 -14.12 -8.59 14.66
N LYS A 65 -15.15 -7.86 15.11
CA LYS A 65 -15.94 -6.98 14.23
C LYS A 65 -15.09 -5.84 13.66
N GLU A 66 -14.25 -5.20 14.46
CA GLU A 66 -13.35 -4.15 13.98
C GLU A 66 -12.19 -4.74 13.16
N LEU A 67 -11.72 -5.93 13.52
CA LEU A 67 -10.65 -6.64 12.82
C LEU A 67 -11.01 -6.92 11.35
N ASP A 68 -12.23 -7.40 11.08
CA ASP A 68 -12.70 -7.66 9.71
C ASP A 68 -12.78 -6.37 8.88
N LEU A 69 -13.34 -5.30 9.45
CA LEU A 69 -13.40 -3.99 8.79
C LEU A 69 -12.01 -3.43 8.48
N LEU A 70 -11.05 -3.62 9.38
CA LEU A 70 -9.66 -3.21 9.17
C LEU A 70 -8.97 -4.04 8.10
N ASN A 71 -9.21 -5.34 8.05
CA ASN A 71 -8.66 -6.24 7.03
C ASN A 71 -9.05 -5.80 5.62
N ASP A 72 -10.34 -5.53 5.39
CA ASP A 72 -10.84 -5.05 4.10
C ASP A 72 -10.25 -3.69 3.74
N LYS A 73 -10.21 -2.77 4.71
CA LYS A 73 -9.65 -1.43 4.50
C LYS A 73 -8.15 -1.47 4.18
N ILE A 74 -7.40 -2.33 4.85
CA ILE A 74 -5.97 -2.55 4.59
C ILE A 74 -5.77 -3.12 3.18
N LEU A 75 -6.61 -4.07 2.77
CA LEU A 75 -6.53 -4.68 1.45
C LEU A 75 -6.71 -3.61 0.35
N LEU A 76 -7.79 -2.83 0.43
CA LEU A 76 -8.06 -1.74 -0.52
C LEU A 76 -6.92 -0.71 -0.55
N LYS A 77 -6.34 -0.37 0.61
CA LYS A 77 -5.20 0.56 0.67
C LYS A 77 -3.93 -0.01 0.07
N LYS A 78 -3.69 -1.32 0.20
CA LYS A 78 -2.56 -2.01 -0.43
C LYS A 78 -2.72 -2.05 -1.95
N GLU A 79 -3.94 -2.23 -2.46
CA GLU A 79 -4.24 -2.13 -3.88
C GLU A 79 -4.00 -0.72 -4.43
N ASP A 80 -4.56 0.31 -3.77
CA ASP A 80 -4.31 1.72 -4.13
C ASP A 80 -2.80 2.02 -4.20
N PHE A 81 -2.04 1.47 -3.24
CA PHE A 81 -0.59 1.66 -3.17
C PHE A 81 0.16 0.92 -4.27
N LEU A 82 -0.26 -0.31 -4.59
CA LEU A 82 0.29 -1.08 -5.70
C LEU A 82 0.07 -0.36 -7.04
N GLU A 83 -1.14 0.16 -7.29
CA GLU A 83 -1.45 0.91 -8.51
C GLU A 83 -0.56 2.15 -8.65
N LEU A 84 -0.35 2.87 -7.55
CA LEU A 84 0.56 3.99 -7.52
C LEU A 84 2.00 3.55 -7.90
N LEU A 85 2.48 2.47 -7.30
CA LEU A 85 3.81 1.92 -7.59
C LEU A 85 3.97 1.52 -9.07
N LEU A 86 2.98 0.81 -9.63
CA LEU A 86 2.97 0.42 -11.04
C LEU A 86 2.94 1.63 -11.97
N ALA A 87 2.13 2.65 -11.65
CA ALA A 87 2.08 3.88 -12.42
C ALA A 87 3.42 4.63 -12.42
N ILE A 88 4.14 4.63 -11.29
CA ILE A 88 5.46 5.24 -11.20
C ILE A 88 6.50 4.42 -11.97
N ARG A 89 6.48 3.09 -11.82
CA ARG A 89 7.36 2.18 -12.58
C ARG A 89 7.21 2.41 -14.09
N LYS A 90 5.98 2.51 -14.59
CA LYS A 90 5.68 2.80 -16.00
C LYS A 90 6.15 4.20 -16.47
N LYS A 91 6.25 5.17 -15.57
CA LYS A 91 6.76 6.52 -15.89
C LYS A 91 8.29 6.63 -15.83
N ARG A 92 8.94 5.68 -15.14
CA ARG A 92 10.39 5.62 -14.97
C ARG A 92 11.07 4.80 -16.06
N GLY A 93 10.46 3.67 -16.45
CA GLY A 93 10.87 2.84 -17.60
C GLY A 93 10.38 3.46 -18.90
#